data_AF-A0A2T7UYM3-F1
#
_entry.id   AF-A0A2T7UYM3-F1
#
_cell.length_a   1.000
_cell.length_b   1.000
_cell.length_c   1.000
_cell.angle_alpha   90.00
_cell.angle_beta   90.00
_cell.angle_gamma   90.00
#
_symmetry.space_group_name_H-M   'P 1'
#
loop_
_entity.id
_entity.type
_entity.pdbx_description
1 polymer ?
#
loop_
_entity_poly.entity_id
_entity_poly.type
_entity_poly.pdbx_seq_one_letter_code
_entity_poly.pdbx_strand_id
1 'polypeptide(L)'
;IPGRCYRALRRQVARCRDLDLIVGPACDDDHPDHRAVAAAVARCPGGAGRLTYRVWPPRPDRSGPAWRIAVPGGVPVKRSLIHVYRTQLGAVSDDPAGFTIARHELAAFARPVERYRPGSR
;
A
#
# COMPACT_ATOMS: atom_id res chain seq x y z
N ILE A 1 19.08 0.31 -6.81
CA ILE A 1 17.64 -0.07 -6.76
C ILE A 1 16.69 1.14 -6.85
N PRO A 2 16.89 2.26 -6.12
CA PRO A 2 15.94 3.40 -6.14
C PRO A 2 15.72 4.02 -7.54
N GLY A 3 16.78 4.14 -8.33
CA GLY A 3 16.70 4.74 -9.68
C GLY A 3 15.92 3.89 -10.70
N ARG A 4 15.80 2.57 -10.52
CA ARG A 4 15.01 1.71 -11.43
C ARG A 4 13.51 1.80 -11.10
N CYS A 5 13.14 1.73 -9.82
CA CYS A 5 11.75 1.90 -9.37
C CYS A 5 11.20 3.27 -9.79
N TYR A 6 11.96 4.34 -9.55
CA TYR A 6 11.57 5.68 -9.99
C TYR A 6 11.33 5.78 -11.50
N ARG A 7 12.27 5.30 -12.33
CA ARG A 7 12.12 5.36 -13.80
C ARG A 7 10.93 4.55 -14.29
N ALA A 8 10.69 3.37 -13.73
CA ALA A 8 9.56 2.54 -14.09
C ALA A 8 8.23 3.22 -13.71
N LEU A 9 8.13 3.71 -12.47
CA LEU A 9 6.94 4.40 -11.99
C LEU A 9 6.66 5.67 -12.80
N ARG A 10 7.67 6.52 -13.03
CA ARG A 10 7.54 7.74 -13.85
C ARG A 10 7.00 7.43 -15.24
N ARG A 11 7.46 6.36 -15.89
CA ARG A 11 6.97 5.95 -17.22
C ARG A 11 5.50 5.53 -17.17
N GLN A 12 5.05 4.88 -16.10
CA GLN A 12 3.64 4.50 -15.96
C GLN A 12 2.77 5.73 -15.68
N VAL A 13 3.17 6.59 -14.75
CA VAL A 13 2.46 7.85 -14.45
C VAL A 13 2.32 8.72 -15.71
N ALA A 14 3.37 8.85 -16.51
CA ALA A 14 3.33 9.63 -17.75
C ALA A 14 2.41 9.05 -18.84
N ARG A 15 2.02 7.77 -18.74
CA ARG A 15 1.05 7.13 -19.66
C ARG A 15 -0.39 7.35 -19.22
N CYS A 16 -0.63 7.66 -17.95
CA CYS A 16 -1.94 8.03 -17.46
C CYS A 16 -2.21 9.48 -17.85
N ARG A 17 -3.12 9.69 -18.81
CA ARG A 17 -3.68 11.02 -19.05
C ARG A 17 -4.59 11.39 -17.87
N ASP A 18 -4.55 12.65 -17.45
CA ASP A 18 -5.47 13.24 -16.47
C ASP A 18 -5.54 12.50 -15.12
N LEU A 19 -4.37 12.20 -14.55
CA LEU A 19 -4.29 11.55 -13.24
C LEU A 19 -4.61 12.55 -12.12
N ASP A 20 -5.75 12.38 -11.46
CA ASP A 20 -6.16 13.24 -10.34
C ASP A 20 -5.45 12.88 -9.01
N LEU A 21 -5.13 11.59 -8.83
CA LEU A 21 -4.68 11.07 -7.54
C LEU A 21 -3.70 9.90 -7.68
N ILE A 22 -2.62 9.95 -6.91
CA ILE A 22 -1.72 8.82 -6.68
C ILE A 22 -1.85 8.39 -5.22
N VAL A 23 -2.14 7.11 -5.01
CA VAL A 23 -2.20 6.49 -3.68
C VAL A 23 -1.03 5.52 -3.55
N GLY A 24 -0.12 5.78 -2.59
CA GLY A 24 1.11 5.00 -2.43
C GLY A 24 1.44 4.67 -0.97
N PRO A 25 2.50 3.90 -0.72
CA PRO A 25 2.98 3.68 0.64
C PRO A 25 3.50 4.97 1.27
N ALA A 26 3.42 5.04 2.59
CA ALA A 26 3.98 6.13 3.36
C ALA A 26 5.51 6.04 3.47
N CYS A 27 6.17 7.18 3.63
CA CYS A 27 7.63 7.23 3.79
C CYS A 27 8.11 6.66 5.12
N ASP A 28 7.23 6.65 6.14
CA ASP A 28 7.43 6.07 7.46
C ASP A 28 6.87 4.64 7.59
N ASP A 29 6.64 3.96 6.47
CA ASP A 29 6.33 2.52 6.50
C ASP A 29 7.60 1.71 6.83
N ASP A 30 7.46 0.74 7.73
CA ASP A 30 8.63 0.00 8.23
C ASP A 30 9.20 -0.98 7.20
N HIS A 31 8.49 -1.24 6.09
CA HIS A 31 9.00 -2.11 5.02
C HIS A 31 9.93 -1.35 4.06
N PRO A 32 11.17 -1.82 3.82
CA PRO A 32 12.15 -1.11 2.98
C PRO A 32 11.65 -0.90 1.54
N ASP A 33 10.94 -1.88 0.96
CA ASP A 33 10.39 -1.75 -0.39
C ASP A 33 9.29 -0.68 -0.46
N HIS A 34 8.49 -0.55 0.59
CA HIS A 34 7.46 0.49 0.67
C HIS A 34 8.11 1.88 0.72
N ARG A 35 9.18 2.06 1.52
CA ARG A 35 9.93 3.32 1.53
C ARG A 35 10.56 3.64 0.18
N ALA A 36 11.06 2.63 -0.54
CA ALA A 36 11.61 2.82 -1.88
C ALA A 36 10.55 3.28 -2.89
N VAL A 37 9.33 2.73 -2.81
CA VAL A 37 8.19 3.17 -3.63
C VAL A 37 7.71 4.56 -3.22
N ALA A 38 7.62 4.86 -1.92
CA ALA A 38 7.23 6.17 -1.41
C ALA A 38 8.19 7.27 -1.94
N ALA A 39 9.50 7.01 -1.90
CA ALA A 39 10.50 7.91 -2.45
C ALA A 39 10.39 8.06 -3.99
N ALA A 40 9.98 7.01 -4.70
CA ALA A 40 9.72 7.09 -6.14
C ALA A 40 8.48 7.94 -6.45
N VAL A 41 7.38 7.75 -5.72
CA VAL A 41 6.12 8.52 -5.86
C VAL A 41 6.35 10.01 -5.59
N ALA A 42 7.09 10.35 -4.54
CA ALA A 42 7.41 11.74 -4.20
C ALA A 42 8.19 12.46 -5.31
N ARG A 43 8.90 11.72 -6.16
CA ARG A 43 9.67 12.28 -7.29
C ARG A 43 8.91 12.28 -8.61
N CYS A 44 7.72 11.66 -8.66
CA CYS A 44 6.91 11.62 -9.88
C CYS A 44 6.39 13.03 -10.19
N PRO A 45 6.62 13.55 -11.40
CA PRO A 45 6.12 14.85 -11.80
C PRO A 45 4.60 14.81 -12.04
N GLY A 46 3.94 15.95 -11.92
CA GLY A 46 2.51 16.12 -12.22
C GLY A 46 1.73 16.80 -11.09
N GLY A 47 0.53 17.26 -11.44
CA GLY A 47 -0.39 17.96 -10.53
C GLY A 47 -1.26 17.05 -9.67
N ALA A 48 -1.17 15.72 -9.85
CA ALA A 48 -1.97 14.74 -9.12
C ALA A 48 -1.87 14.95 -7.60
N GLY A 49 -3.02 14.92 -6.92
CA GLY A 49 -3.07 14.79 -5.48
C GLY A 49 -2.34 13.52 -5.03
N ARG A 50 -1.83 13.52 -3.80
CA ARG A 50 -1.08 12.38 -3.26
C ARG A 50 -1.66 11.97 -1.92
N LEU A 51 -1.94 10.68 -1.81
CA LEU A 51 -2.34 10.03 -0.57
C LEU A 51 -1.36 8.91 -0.24
N THR A 52 -1.16 8.69 1.06
CA THR A 52 -0.29 7.62 1.55
C THR A 52 -1.03 6.70 2.51
N TYR A 53 -0.71 5.41 2.44
CA TYR A 53 -1.16 4.40 3.41
C TYR A 53 0.04 3.71 4.06
N ARG A 54 -0.14 3.24 5.29
CA ARG A 54 0.87 2.43 5.98
C ARG A 54 0.34 1.01 6.16
N VAL A 55 1.14 0.04 5.76
CA VAL A 55 0.88 -1.40 5.92
C VAL A 55 1.71 -1.95 7.05
N TRP A 56 2.99 -1.56 7.15
CA TRP A 56 3.91 -2.07 8.15
C TRP A 56 4.26 -1.01 9.19
N PRO A 57 4.22 -1.35 10.48
CA PRO A 57 3.79 -2.65 11.03
C PRO A 57 2.26 -2.80 10.94
N PRO A 58 1.70 -4.03 11.00
CA PRO A 58 0.29 -4.34 10.72
C PRO A 58 -0.61 -3.97 11.91
N ARG A 59 -0.55 -2.69 12.28
CA ARG A 59 -1.28 -2.07 13.37
C ARG A 59 -1.92 -0.79 12.85
N PRO A 60 -3.07 -0.37 13.43
CA PRO A 60 -3.74 0.84 13.00
C PRO A 60 -2.80 2.05 13.05
N ASP A 61 -2.69 2.74 11.93
CA ASP A 61 -2.11 4.07 11.89
C ASP A 61 -3.06 5.06 12.57
N ARG A 62 -2.56 5.73 13.60
CA ARG A 62 -3.27 6.76 14.36
C ARG A 62 -2.64 8.14 14.18
N SER A 63 -1.65 8.26 13.30
CA SER A 63 -0.90 9.50 13.11
C SER A 63 -1.67 10.50 12.24
N GLY A 64 -1.61 11.77 12.65
CA GLY A 64 -1.99 12.94 11.87
C GLY A 64 -3.43 13.00 11.34
N PRO A 65 -3.73 14.02 10.51
CA PRO A 65 -4.95 14.08 9.73
C PRO A 65 -4.99 12.96 8.68
N ALA A 66 -6.16 12.36 8.47
CA ALA A 66 -6.32 11.32 7.46
C ALA A 66 -7.76 11.24 6.94
N TRP A 67 -7.89 10.87 5.67
CA TRP A 67 -9.14 10.39 5.11
C TRP A 67 -9.44 8.99 5.61
N ARG A 68 -10.71 8.74 5.93
CA ARG A 68 -11.21 7.44 6.38
C ARG A 68 -12.23 6.97 5.37
N ILE A 69 -11.90 5.91 4.64
CA ILE A 69 -12.74 5.38 3.58
C ILE A 69 -13.29 4.04 4.04
N ALA A 70 -14.61 3.95 4.20
CA ALA A 70 -15.26 2.68 4.47
C ALA A 70 -15.11 1.75 3.27
N VAL A 71 -14.73 0.50 3.52
CA VAL A 71 -14.60 -0.51 2.48
C VAL A 71 -16.00 -0.96 2.07
N PRO A 72 -16.43 -0.77 0.82
CA PRO A 72 -17.71 -1.26 0.35
C PRO A 72 -17.82 -2.78 0.56
N GLY A 73 -18.93 -3.23 1.14
CA GLY A 73 -19.11 -4.65 1.50
C GLY A 73 -18.39 -5.10 2.78
N GLY A 74 -17.64 -4.21 3.44
CA GLY A 74 -17.07 -4.40 4.77
C GLY A 74 -15.99 -5.49 4.87
N VAL A 75 -15.80 -5.99 6.09
CA VAL A 75 -14.77 -6.99 6.43
C VAL A 75 -14.87 -8.27 5.58
N PRO A 76 -16.06 -8.87 5.36
CA PRO A 76 -16.15 -10.14 4.63
C PRO A 76 -15.63 -10.04 3.19
N VAL A 77 -15.99 -8.98 2.46
CA VAL A 77 -15.53 -8.75 1.08
C VAL A 77 -14.02 -8.50 1.05
N LYS A 78 -13.49 -7.72 1.99
CA LYS A 78 -12.04 -7.49 2.05
C LYS A 78 -11.27 -8.78 2.32
N ARG A 79 -11.77 -9.63 3.23
CA ARG A 79 -11.17 -10.95 3.50
C ARG A 79 -11.20 -11.86 2.29
N SER A 80 -12.31 -11.91 1.55
CA SER A 80 -12.38 -12.76 0.36
C SER A 80 -11.36 -12.34 -0.70
N LEU A 81 -11.10 -11.04 -0.85
CA LEU A 81 -10.04 -10.53 -1.73
C LEU A 81 -8.64 -10.89 -1.22
N ILE A 82 -8.39 -10.81 0.08
CA ILE A 82 -7.10 -11.24 0.66
C ILE A 82 -6.89 -12.75 0.46
N HIS A 83 -7.94 -13.57 0.52
CA HIS A 83 -7.86 -15.01 0.28
C HIS A 83 -7.45 -15.41 -1.14
N VAL A 84 -7.48 -14.48 -2.12
CA VAL A 84 -6.95 -14.73 -3.47
C VAL A 84 -5.43 -14.91 -3.45
N TYR A 85 -4.71 -14.31 -2.50
CA TYR A 85 -3.26 -14.41 -2.35
C TYR A 85 -2.85 -15.72 -1.67
N ARG A 86 -3.16 -16.87 -2.31
CA ARG A 86 -2.97 -18.22 -1.74
C ARG A 86 -1.54 -18.48 -1.25
N THR A 87 -0.54 -18.00 -1.98
CA THR A 87 0.88 -18.15 -1.62
C THR A 87 1.22 -17.45 -0.30
N GLN A 88 0.56 -16.33 -0.01
CA GLN A 88 0.73 -15.59 1.24
C GLN A 88 -0.14 -16.15 2.38
N LEU A 89 -0.87 -17.24 2.15
CA LEU A 89 -1.71 -17.92 3.16
C LEU A 89 -1.22 -19.34 3.43
N GLY A 90 0.07 -19.59 3.18
CA GLY A 90 0.72 -20.88 3.46
C GLY A 90 0.46 -21.95 2.41
N ALA A 91 -0.06 -21.61 1.22
CA ALA A 91 -0.14 -22.57 0.11
C ALA A 91 1.24 -22.94 -0.47
N VAL A 92 2.26 -22.12 -0.20
CA VAL A 92 3.67 -22.38 -0.53
C VAL A 92 4.41 -22.47 0.81
N SER A 93 4.94 -23.65 1.11
CA SER A 93 5.61 -23.95 2.39
C SER A 93 7.10 -24.24 2.25
N ASP A 94 7.60 -24.32 1.02
CA ASP A 94 8.98 -24.67 0.66
C ASP A 94 9.86 -23.45 0.35
N ASP A 95 9.32 -22.23 0.43
CA ASP A 95 10.09 -20.98 0.31
C ASP A 95 10.50 -20.47 1.71
N PRO A 96 11.77 -20.66 2.13
CA PRO A 96 12.25 -20.17 3.43
C PRO A 96 12.30 -18.65 3.52
N ALA A 97 12.27 -17.93 2.39
CA ALA A 97 12.16 -16.48 2.35
C ALA A 97 10.71 -16.00 2.12
N GLY A 98 9.77 -16.94 2.02
CA GLY A 98 8.36 -16.69 1.76
C GLY A 98 7.69 -15.93 2.90
N PHE A 99 6.73 -15.08 2.55
CA PHE A 99 5.89 -14.37 3.51
C PHE A 99 4.54 -15.08 3.66
N THR A 100 4.20 -15.50 4.88
CA THR A 100 2.86 -16.00 5.22
C THR A 100 2.17 -15.01 6.16
N ILE A 101 1.00 -14.53 5.76
CA ILE A 101 0.16 -13.63 6.54
C ILE A 101 -0.30 -14.35 7.80
N ALA A 102 0.15 -13.88 8.95
CA ALA A 102 -0.32 -14.37 10.23
C ALA A 102 -1.76 -13.93 10.49
N ARG A 103 -2.48 -14.68 11.34
CA ARG A 103 -3.90 -14.40 11.65
C ARG A 103 -4.14 -12.97 12.16
N HIS A 104 -3.22 -12.42 12.93
CA HIS A 104 -3.31 -11.05 13.46
C HIS A 104 -3.10 -9.99 12.37
N GLU A 105 -2.23 -10.27 11.39
CA GLU A 105 -2.00 -9.42 10.23
C GLU A 105 -3.21 -9.42 9.31
N LEU A 106 -3.80 -10.59 9.05
CA LEU A 106 -5.07 -10.69 8.32
C LEU A 106 -6.17 -9.86 8.99
N ALA A 107 -6.27 -9.88 10.31
CA ALA A 107 -7.25 -9.07 11.04
C ALA A 107 -6.98 -7.56 10.90
N ALA A 108 -5.70 -7.15 10.86
CA ALA A 108 -5.32 -5.76 10.63
C ALA A 108 -5.62 -5.32 9.19
N PHE A 109 -5.24 -6.13 8.21
CA PHE A 109 -5.46 -5.89 6.79
C PHE A 109 -6.94 -5.93 6.44
N ALA A 110 -7.76 -6.74 7.10
CA ALA A 110 -9.19 -6.86 6.80
C ALA A 110 -10.09 -5.80 7.44
N ARG A 111 -9.54 -4.77 8.11
CA ARG A 111 -10.35 -3.73 8.76
C ARG A 111 -11.32 -3.06 7.77
N PRO A 112 -12.54 -2.68 8.21
CA PRO A 112 -13.60 -2.16 7.34
C PRO A 112 -13.41 -0.70 6.95
N VAL A 113 -12.35 -0.05 7.42
CA VAL A 113 -12.04 1.35 7.12
C VAL A 113 -10.58 1.46 6.77
N GLU A 114 -10.30 1.97 5.59
CA GLU A 114 -8.96 2.35 5.16
C GLU A 114 -8.65 3.77 5.60
N ARG A 115 -7.37 4.00 5.88
CA ARG A 115 -6.88 5.29 6.34
C ARG A 115 -5.77 5.78 5.42
N TYR A 116 -5.96 6.98 4.87
CA TYR A 116 -5.02 7.61 3.96
C TYR A 116 -4.57 8.96 4.50
N ARG A 117 -3.27 9.21 4.56
CA ARG A 117 -2.69 10.50 4.96
C ARG A 117 -2.33 11.33 3.74
N PRO A 118 -2.25 12.68 3.85
CA PRO A 118 -1.70 13.49 2.78
C PRO A 118 -0.27 13.04 2.45
N GLY A 119 0.02 12.85 1.16
CA GLY A 119 1.37 12.58 0.68
C GLY A 119 2.16 13.86 0.42
N SER A 120 3.49 13.78 0.47
CA SER A 120 4.38 14.87 0.04
C SER A 120 4.14 15.17 -1.44
N ARG A 121 4.01 16.46 -1.80
CA ARG A 121 3.92 16.90 -3.21
C ARG A 121 5.24 16.70 -3.94
#